data_AF-A0A2H1ITA7-F1
#
_entry.id   AF-A0A2H1ITA7-F1
#
_cell.length_a   1.000
_cell.length_b   1.000
_cell.length_c   1.000
_cell.angle_alpha   90.00
_cell.angle_beta   90.00
_cell.angle_gamma   90.00
#
_symmetry.space_group_name_H-M   'P 1'
#
loop_
_entity.id
_entity.type
_entity.pdbx_description
1 polymer ?
#
loop_
_entity_poly.entity_id
_entity_poly.type
_entity_poly.pdbx_seq_one_letter_code
_entity_poly.pdbx_strand_id
1 'polypeptide(L)'
;MTRFIDANLADPQLSPSTIAAAHFVSVRALHQVFEGSGETVSGEIRRRRIDRCRQDLADAQQSQVPVAAIGARWGLSDPAHFSRLFRSVVGSPPAAFRRGSLS
;
A
#
# COMPACT_ATOMS: atom_id res chain seq x y z
N MET A 1 14.64 -7.27 -2.39
CA MET A 1 14.02 -6.03 -1.87
C MET A 1 12.49 -6.08 -1.94
N THR A 2 11.88 -6.42 -3.07
CA THR A 2 10.42 -6.52 -3.21
C THR A 2 9.75 -7.47 -2.21
N ARG A 3 10.32 -8.67 -1.98
CA ARG A 3 9.83 -9.60 -0.95
C ARG A 3 9.87 -9.03 0.47
N PHE A 4 10.88 -8.20 0.77
CA PHE A 4 10.96 -7.51 2.06
C PHE A 4 9.86 -6.46 2.18
N ILE A 5 9.61 -5.69 1.12
CA ILE A 5 8.48 -4.74 1.08
C ILE A 5 7.17 -5.47 1.35
N ASP A 6 6.89 -6.56 0.61
CA ASP A 6 5.64 -7.32 0.75
C ASP A 6 5.41 -7.87 2.15
N ALA A 7 6.47 -8.37 2.79
CA ALA A 7 6.41 -8.90 4.15
C ALA A 7 6.17 -7.82 5.22
N ASN A 8 6.46 -6.55 4.91
CA ASN A 8 6.41 -5.45 5.87
C ASN A 8 5.35 -4.38 5.53
N LEU A 9 4.46 -4.62 4.56
CA LEU A 9 3.47 -3.61 4.12
C LEU A 9 2.58 -3.08 5.25
N ALA A 10 2.29 -3.92 6.24
CA ALA A 10 1.49 -3.58 7.42
C ALA A 10 2.18 -2.61 8.38
N ASP A 11 3.52 -2.53 8.36
CA ASP A 11 4.26 -1.61 9.21
C ASP A 11 4.12 -0.18 8.66
N PRO A 12 3.47 0.75 9.38
CA PRO A 12 3.34 2.14 8.92
C PRO A 12 4.69 2.87 8.80
N GLN A 13 5.74 2.40 9.49
CA GLN A 13 7.09 2.97 9.43
C GLN A 13 7.92 2.48 8.24
N LEU A 14 7.42 1.50 7.46
CA LEU A 14 8.09 1.02 6.26
C LEU A 14 8.30 2.19 5.27
N SER A 15 9.56 2.45 4.99
CA SER A 15 10.06 3.58 4.21
C SER A 15 11.37 3.24 3.48
N PRO A 16 11.79 4.02 2.47
CA PRO A 16 13.05 3.76 1.76
C PRO A 16 14.27 3.65 2.69
N SER A 17 14.32 4.45 3.76
CA SER A 17 15.41 4.39 4.74
C SER A 17 15.43 3.06 5.50
N THR A 18 14.27 2.59 5.99
CA THR A 18 14.18 1.29 6.69
C THR A 18 14.54 0.11 5.78
N ILE A 19 14.16 0.16 4.49
CA ILE A 19 14.50 -0.87 3.51
C ILE A 19 16.00 -0.85 3.21
N ALA A 20 16.58 0.33 3.01
CA ALA A 20 18.00 0.49 2.74
C ALA A 20 18.86 -0.04 3.90
N ALA A 21 18.46 0.29 5.14
CA ALA A 21 19.10 -0.20 6.36
C ALA A 21 19.04 -1.73 6.46
N ALA A 22 17.87 -2.33 6.22
CA ALA A 22 17.70 -3.79 6.27
C ALA A 22 18.52 -4.55 5.20
N HIS A 23 18.93 -3.87 4.14
CA HIS A 23 19.72 -4.44 3.04
C HIS A 23 21.18 -3.96 3.03
N PHE A 24 21.63 -3.18 4.02
CA PHE A 24 22.98 -2.63 4.11
C PHE A 24 23.41 -1.81 2.86
N VAL A 25 22.46 -1.07 2.28
CA VAL A 25 22.73 -0.18 1.14
C VAL A 25 22.38 1.27 1.46
N SER A 26 22.88 2.21 0.65
CA SER A 26 22.40 3.58 0.72
C SER A 26 21.00 3.72 0.12
N VAL A 27 20.24 4.71 0.57
CA VAL A 27 18.93 5.06 -0.03
C VAL A 27 19.07 5.43 -1.51
N ARG A 28 20.20 6.04 -1.89
CA ARG A 28 20.51 6.33 -3.31
C ARG A 28 20.65 5.04 -4.13
N ALA A 29 21.42 4.07 -3.65
CA ALA A 29 21.57 2.79 -4.34
C ALA A 29 20.22 2.04 -4.41
N LEU A 30 19.42 2.12 -3.33
CA LEU A 30 18.06 1.61 -3.33
C LEU A 30 17.21 2.29 -4.43
N HIS A 31 17.23 3.61 -4.58
CA HIS A 31 16.50 4.29 -5.65
C HIS A 31 16.97 3.85 -7.05
N GLN A 32 18.28 3.70 -7.26
CA GLN A 32 18.84 3.22 -8.54
C GLN A 32 18.34 1.82 -8.92
N VAL A 33 18.15 0.93 -7.95
CA VAL A 33 17.55 -0.40 -8.19
C VAL A 33 16.12 -0.28 -8.73
N PHE A 34 15.38 0.76 -8.34
CA PHE A 34 13.98 0.98 -8.76
C PHE A 34 13.85 1.94 -9.95
N GLU A 35 14.90 2.65 -10.37
CA GLU A 35 14.87 3.55 -11.53
C GLU A 35 14.40 2.85 -12.82
N GLY A 36 14.77 1.58 -13.02
CA GLY A 36 14.32 0.78 -14.17
C GLY A 36 12.82 0.46 -14.19
N SER A 37 12.09 0.71 -13.10
CA SER A 37 10.65 0.43 -12.98
C SER A 37 9.75 1.66 -13.24
N GLY A 38 10.33 2.84 -13.43
CA GLY A 38 9.59 4.09 -13.65
C GLY A 38 8.90 4.67 -12.42
N GLU A 39 9.00 4.01 -11.25
CA GLU A 39 8.45 4.49 -9.98
C GLU A 39 9.53 4.61 -8.90
N THR A 40 9.30 5.50 -7.94
CA THR A 40 10.12 5.57 -6.72
C THR A 40 9.76 4.42 -5.78
N VAL A 41 10.68 4.03 -4.89
CA VAL A 41 10.41 2.99 -3.87
C VAL A 41 9.20 3.34 -3.00
N SER A 42 9.03 4.64 -2.65
CA SER A 42 7.85 5.12 -1.93
C SER A 42 6.56 5.05 -2.76
N GLY A 43 6.66 5.20 -4.08
CA GLY A 43 5.54 4.93 -5.01
C GLY A 43 5.13 3.47 -4.95
N GLU A 44 6.11 2.57 -5.08
CA GLU A 44 5.88 1.13 -5.08
C GLU A 44 5.26 0.63 -3.76
N ILE A 45 5.76 1.09 -2.60
CA ILE A 45 5.17 0.75 -1.29
C ILE A 45 3.70 1.16 -1.25
N ARG A 46 3.39 2.41 -1.65
CA ARG A 46 2.01 2.92 -1.64
C ARG A 46 1.11 2.12 -2.58
N ARG A 47 1.57 1.84 -3.80
CA ARG A 47 0.84 1.05 -4.80
C ARG A 47 0.53 -0.34 -4.27
N ARG A 48 1.52 -1.03 -3.70
CA ARG A 48 1.34 -2.36 -3.09
C ARG A 48 0.38 -2.36 -1.91
N ARG A 49 0.44 -1.37 -1.02
CA ARG A 49 -0.54 -1.23 0.07
C ARG A 49 -1.96 -1.06 -0.46
N ILE A 50 -2.14 -0.25 -1.49
CA ILE A 50 -3.45 -0.07 -2.13
C ILE A 50 -3.93 -1.35 -2.82
N ASP A 51 -3.04 -2.09 -3.50
CA ASP A 51 -3.38 -3.38 -4.12
C ASP A 51 -3.90 -4.39 -3.09
N ARG A 52 -3.28 -4.44 -1.90
CA ARG A 52 -3.77 -5.26 -0.78
C ARG A 52 -5.10 -4.79 -0.24
N CYS A 53 -5.29 -3.48 -0.07
CA CYS A 53 -6.58 -2.92 0.32
C CYS A 53 -7.67 -3.27 -0.70
N ARG A 54 -7.36 -3.22 -2.00
CA ARG A 54 -8.30 -3.56 -3.08
C ARG A 54 -8.72 -5.02 -3.02
N GLN A 55 -7.79 -5.93 -2.75
CA GLN A 55 -8.08 -7.35 -2.54
C GLN A 55 -9.03 -7.55 -1.36
N ASP A 56 -8.70 -7.00 -0.19
CA ASP A 56 -9.54 -7.13 1.00
C ASP A 56 -10.92 -6.46 0.83
N LEU A 57 -11.00 -5.35 0.09
CA LEU A 57 -12.28 -4.66 -0.16
C LEU A 57 -13.19 -5.40 -1.15
N ALA A 58 -12.63 -6.27 -2.00
CA ALA A 58 -13.37 -7.10 -2.94
C ALA A 58 -13.71 -8.49 -2.38
N ASP A 59 -13.20 -8.84 -1.19
CA ASP A 59 -13.48 -10.12 -0.53
C ASP A 59 -14.78 -10.05 0.28
N ALA A 60 -15.75 -10.92 -0.07
CA ALA A 60 -17.03 -11.04 0.62
C ALA A 60 -16.88 -11.41 2.10
N GLN A 61 -15.84 -12.16 2.47
CA GLN A 61 -15.55 -12.50 3.87
C GLN A 61 -15.12 -11.28 4.70
N GLN A 62 -14.64 -10.22 4.05
CA GLN A 62 -14.25 -8.96 4.69
C GLN A 62 -15.33 -7.88 4.58
N SER A 63 -16.53 -8.21 4.08
CA SER A 63 -17.62 -7.25 3.81
C SER A 63 -18.00 -6.40 5.03
N GLN A 64 -17.95 -6.99 6.23
CA GLN A 64 -18.28 -6.34 7.50
C GLN A 64 -17.10 -5.59 8.14
N VAL A 65 -15.87 -5.76 7.64
CA VAL A 65 -14.70 -5.08 8.20
C VAL A 65 -14.74 -3.60 7.81
N PRO A 66 -14.63 -2.65 8.74
CA PRO A 66 -14.62 -1.23 8.40
C PRO A 66 -13.54 -0.88 7.37
N VAL A 67 -13.87 -0.03 6.40
CA VAL A 67 -12.93 0.42 5.36
C VAL A 67 -11.64 0.99 5.94
N ALA A 68 -11.75 1.81 7.00
CA ALA A 68 -10.60 2.37 7.68
C ALA A 68 -9.71 1.30 8.35
N ALA A 69 -10.31 0.22 8.86
CA ALA A 69 -9.58 -0.89 9.45
C ALA A 69 -8.79 -1.69 8.39
N ILE A 70 -9.33 -1.85 7.18
CA ILE A 70 -8.58 -2.42 6.05
C ILE A 70 -7.39 -1.53 5.68
N GLY A 71 -7.57 -0.21 5.61
CA GLY A 71 -6.47 0.72 5.36
C GLY A 71 -5.37 0.61 6.42
N ALA A 72 -5.75 0.63 7.70
CA ALA A 72 -4.81 0.52 8.82
C ALA A 72 -4.06 -0.82 8.83
N ARG A 73 -4.71 -1.94 8.48
CA ARG A 73 -4.07 -3.28 8.36
C ARG A 73 -2.87 -3.27 7.41
N TRP A 74 -2.92 -2.44 6.38
CA TRP A 74 -1.87 -2.32 5.37
C TRP A 74 -1.04 -1.04 5.53
N GLY A 75 -0.90 -0.53 6.76
CA GLY A 75 -0.02 0.59 7.08
C GLY A 75 -0.52 1.96 6.61
N LEU A 76 -1.82 2.09 6.29
CA LEU A 76 -2.48 3.35 5.90
C LEU A 76 -3.45 3.80 7.02
N SER A 77 -2.88 4.13 8.18
CA SER A 77 -3.63 4.35 9.42
C SER A 77 -4.47 5.64 9.47
N ASP A 78 -4.15 6.66 8.66
CA ASP A 78 -4.98 7.86 8.51
C ASP A 78 -6.09 7.60 7.48
N PRO A 79 -7.38 7.55 7.89
CA PRO A 79 -8.49 7.24 6.98
C PRO A 79 -8.70 8.28 5.87
N ALA A 80 -8.41 9.55 6.14
CA ALA A 80 -8.57 10.64 5.18
C ALA A 80 -7.45 10.59 4.13
N HIS A 81 -6.21 10.36 4.56
CA HIS A 81 -5.09 10.13 3.66
C HIS A 81 -5.29 8.86 2.83
N PHE A 82 -5.68 7.76 3.46
CA PHE A 82 -6.00 6.50 2.80
C PHE A 82 -7.05 6.68 1.71
N SER A 83 -8.17 7.32 2.02
CA SER A 83 -9.26 7.50 1.06
C SER A 83 -8.82 8.31 -0.18
N ARG A 84 -8.01 9.35 0.02
CA ARG A 84 -7.45 10.15 -1.09
C ARG A 84 -6.47 9.33 -1.95
N LEU A 85 -5.55 8.61 -1.30
CA LEU A 85 -4.56 7.78 -2.00
C LEU A 85 -5.22 6.63 -2.76
N PHE A 86 -6.18 5.94 -2.14
CA PHE A 86 -6.92 4.86 -2.78
C PHE A 86 -7.65 5.38 -4.01
N ARG A 87 -8.35 6.52 -3.91
CA ARG A 87 -9.03 7.13 -5.06
C ARG A 87 -8.05 7.52 -6.17
N SER A 88 -6.86 8.05 -5.84
CA SER A 88 -5.90 8.44 -6.87
C SER A 88 -5.34 7.25 -7.65
N VAL A 89 -5.24 6.07 -7.00
CA VAL A 89 -4.70 4.85 -7.62
C VAL A 89 -5.80 4.02 -8.30
N VAL A 90 -6.95 3.88 -7.67
CA VAL A 90 -8.05 2.97 -8.10
C VAL A 90 -9.15 3.71 -8.87
N GLY A 91 -9.17 5.05 -8.84
CA GLY A 91 -10.15 5.88 -9.54
C GLY A 91 -11.46 6.12 -8.77
N SER A 92 -11.72 5.41 -7.67
CA SER A 92 -12.93 5.55 -6.86
C SER A 92 -12.64 5.48 -5.35
N PRO A 93 -13.50 6.07 -4.48
CA PRO A 93 -13.34 5.93 -3.03
C PRO A 93 -13.49 4.47 -2.57
N PRO A 94 -12.78 4.04 -1.51
CA PRO A 94 -12.76 2.63 -1.08
C PRO A 94 -14.15 2.03 -0.79
N ALA A 95 -15.06 2.81 -0.19
CA ALA A 95 -16.41 2.35 0.12
C ALA A 95 -17.27 2.16 -1.15
N ALA A 96 -17.08 3.02 -2.16
CA ALA A 96 -17.75 2.87 -3.45
C ALA A 96 -17.20 1.66 -4.20
N PHE A 97 -15.87 1.49 -4.19
CA PHE A 97 -15.21 0.32 -4.76
C PHE A 97 -15.74 -0.99 -4.16
N ARG A 98 -15.84 -1.09 -2.82
CA ARG A 98 -16.40 -2.27 -2.15
C ARG A 98 -17.82 -2.58 -2.62
N ARG A 99 -18.70 -1.57 -2.61
CA ARG A 99 -20.11 -1.77 -3.03
C ARG A 99 -20.22 -2.31 -4.45
N GLY A 100 -19.39 -1.82 -5.38
CA GLY A 100 -19.38 -2.31 -6.76
C GLY A 100 -18.64 -3.63 -6.97
N SER A 101 -17.83 -4.07 -6.00
CA SER A 101 -17.10 -5.35 -6.09
C SER A 101 -17.86 -6.52 -5.47
N LEU A 102 -18.80 -6.24 -4.55
CA LEU A 102 -19.61 -7.23 -3.83
C LEU A 102 -21.07 -7.29 -4.29
N SER A 103 -21.42 -6.52 -5.33
CA SER A 103 -22.76 -6.49 -5.92
C SER A 103 -23.00 -7.67 -6.86
#